data_AF-A0A812GWL5-F1
#
_entry.id   AF-A0A812GWL5-F1
#
_cell.length_a   1.000
_cell.length_b   1.000
_cell.length_c   1.000
_cell.angle_alpha   90.00
_cell.angle_beta   90.00
_cell.angle_gamma   90.00
#
_symmetry.space_group_name_H-M   'P 1'
#
loop_
_entity.id
_entity.type
_entity.pdbx_description
1 polymer ?
#
loop_
_entity_poly.entity_id
_entity_poly.type
_entity_poly.pdbx_seq_one_letter_code
_entity_poly.pdbx_strand_id
1 'polypeptide(L)'
;MALRRGWPCWLLGAWLSLSQLGFTSRAVRGVSPPARRTARPANLADAVAEANAAAEIDAREWPPKGWLRLSTTVSSEEGKQKVIRAIMAISEGLRLEESPVRWLRRGTGAEATRLALWVPPRSMLLVSSMMGEALEDEMPMILVEGLDVDGDAQFFRGALTGATSEELTSTTERLLEARLCAAVEVEEAAGTAVLHTTAAGRKGVEAWLKEEGGSLSIDWTALGGNSEYLSWVEAETAQDAP
;
A
#
# COMPACT_ATOMS: atom_id res chain seq x y z
N MET A 1 -19.86 -18.68 -27.83
CA MET A 1 -20.67 -17.54 -27.37
C MET A 1 -20.29 -17.26 -25.92
N ALA A 2 -19.42 -16.28 -25.67
CA ALA A 2 -19.01 -15.87 -24.33
C ALA A 2 -19.11 -14.34 -24.24
N LEU A 3 -19.97 -13.88 -23.33
CA LEU A 3 -20.27 -12.47 -23.09
C LEU A 3 -19.05 -11.77 -22.47
N ARG A 4 -18.34 -10.99 -23.27
CA ARG A 4 -17.44 -9.94 -22.78
C ARG A 4 -18.30 -8.85 -22.15
N ARG A 5 -18.29 -8.75 -20.82
CA ARG A 5 -18.85 -7.59 -20.12
C ARG A 5 -17.84 -6.45 -20.22
N GLY A 6 -18.04 -5.59 -21.22
CA GLY A 6 -17.39 -4.29 -21.30
C GLY A 6 -17.82 -3.41 -20.14
N TRP A 7 -16.86 -2.75 -19.52
CA TRP A 7 -17.10 -1.79 -18.44
C TRP A 7 -17.61 -0.47 -19.05
N PRO A 8 -18.61 0.20 -18.46
CA PRO A 8 -19.18 1.41 -19.02
C PRO A 8 -18.26 2.63 -18.82
N CYS A 9 -17.90 3.29 -19.93
CA CYS A 9 -16.98 4.43 -20.03
C CYS A 9 -17.51 5.79 -19.49
N TRP A 10 -18.32 5.83 -18.43
CA TRP A 10 -18.92 7.08 -17.94
C TRP A 10 -18.74 7.28 -16.43
N LEU A 11 -17.49 7.32 -15.94
CA LEU A 11 -17.13 7.84 -14.60
C LEU A 11 -15.76 8.55 -14.61
N LEU A 12 -15.44 9.27 -15.69
CA LEU A 12 -14.34 10.26 -15.70
C LEU A 12 -14.84 11.54 -15.02
N GLY A 13 -14.63 11.66 -13.71
CA GLY A 13 -14.92 12.92 -13.02
C GLY A 13 -15.08 12.85 -11.51
N ALA A 14 -14.08 12.34 -10.78
CA ALA A 14 -13.96 12.56 -9.33
C ALA A 14 -12.53 12.24 -8.82
N TRP A 15 -11.50 12.85 -9.40
CA TRP A 15 -10.15 12.75 -8.83
C TRP A 15 -9.98 13.77 -7.69
N LEU A 16 -9.76 13.24 -6.48
CA LEU A 16 -9.35 13.92 -5.24
C LEU A 16 -10.31 14.99 -4.68
N SER A 17 -11.38 14.54 -4.00
CA SER A 17 -12.02 15.39 -3.00
C SER A 17 -11.18 15.40 -1.71
N LEU A 18 -10.54 16.54 -1.45
CA LEU A 18 -9.78 16.91 -0.24
C LEU A 18 -10.48 16.73 1.12
N SER A 19 -11.71 16.21 1.14
CA SER A 19 -12.59 16.14 2.31
C SER A 19 -12.80 14.73 2.89
N GLN A 20 -12.25 13.67 2.29
CA GLN A 20 -12.42 12.29 2.80
C GLN A 20 -11.26 11.76 3.67
N LEU A 21 -10.17 12.51 3.83
CA LEU A 21 -9.26 12.35 4.99
C LEU A 21 -9.84 13.08 6.21
N GLY A 22 -11.07 12.69 6.59
CA GLY A 22 -11.85 13.29 7.65
C GLY A 22 -11.28 13.01 9.04
N PHE A 23 -10.30 13.81 9.47
CA PHE A 23 -9.96 13.98 10.88
C PHE A 23 -11.15 14.64 11.61
N THR A 24 -12.04 13.84 12.20
CA THR A 24 -13.09 14.36 13.09
C THR A 24 -12.52 14.53 14.50
N SER A 25 -11.90 15.68 14.77
CA SER A 25 -11.46 16.03 16.12
C SER A 25 -12.65 16.52 16.97
N ARG A 26 -13.11 15.73 17.92
CA ARG A 26 -13.92 16.21 19.04
C ARG A 26 -12.99 17.00 19.98
N ALA A 27 -13.25 18.29 20.11
CA ALA A 27 -12.42 19.21 20.88
C ALA A 27 -12.41 18.86 22.37
N VAL A 28 -11.27 18.41 22.90
CA VAL A 28 -10.94 18.46 24.33
C VAL A 28 -10.08 19.71 24.54
N ARG A 29 -10.59 20.66 25.35
CA ARG A 29 -9.85 21.86 25.75
C ARG A 29 -8.68 21.47 26.64
N GLY A 30 -7.47 21.96 26.34
CA GLY A 30 -6.47 22.18 27.40
C GLY A 30 -5.04 21.70 27.17
N VAL A 31 -4.65 21.21 25.98
CA VAL A 31 -3.24 20.87 25.70
C VAL A 31 -2.86 21.41 24.33
N SER A 32 -1.81 22.23 24.25
CA SER A 32 -1.22 22.67 22.99
C SER A 32 -0.80 21.45 22.16
N PRO A 33 -1.32 21.24 20.94
CA PRO A 33 -0.90 20.13 20.12
C PRO A 33 0.54 20.34 19.62
N PRO A 34 1.33 19.27 19.43
CA PRO A 34 2.59 19.38 18.70
C PRO A 34 2.31 19.96 17.30
N ALA A 35 3.26 20.76 16.79
CA ALA A 35 3.10 21.52 15.55
C ALA A 35 2.53 20.65 14.41
N ARG A 36 1.25 20.86 14.09
CA ARG A 36 0.59 20.24 12.94
C ARG A 36 1.35 20.67 11.69
N ARG A 37 2.11 19.74 11.10
CA ARG A 37 2.73 19.93 9.78
C ARG A 37 1.61 19.95 8.74
N THR A 38 1.10 21.13 8.42
CA THR A 38 0.22 21.31 7.29
C THR A 38 1.03 21.05 6.01
N ALA A 39 0.62 20.06 5.23
CA ALA A 39 1.20 19.77 3.93
C ALA A 39 0.92 20.96 3.01
N ARG A 40 1.88 21.88 2.87
CA ARG A 40 1.89 22.81 1.74
C ARG A 40 2.26 21.99 0.50
N PRO A 41 1.57 22.16 -0.64
CA PRO A 41 2.01 21.55 -1.89
C PRO A 41 3.40 22.11 -2.22
N ALA A 42 4.42 21.25 -2.16
CA ALA A 42 5.73 21.55 -2.68
C ALA A 42 5.60 21.64 -4.21
N ASN A 43 6.17 22.69 -4.83
CA ASN A 43 6.41 22.63 -6.27
C ASN A 43 7.47 21.53 -6.55
N LEU A 44 7.57 21.05 -7.79
CA LEU A 44 8.50 19.97 -8.16
C LEU A 44 9.94 20.29 -7.70
N ALA A 45 10.38 21.54 -7.80
CA ALA A 45 11.73 21.95 -7.40
C ALA A 45 11.99 21.77 -5.90
N ASP A 46 11.02 22.09 -5.04
CA ASP A 46 11.11 21.89 -3.59
C ASP A 46 11.12 20.39 -3.24
N ALA A 47 10.32 19.58 -3.93
CA ALA A 47 10.29 18.13 -3.75
C ALA A 47 11.62 17.46 -4.15
N VAL A 48 12.20 17.91 -5.27
CA VAL A 48 13.53 17.48 -5.75
C VAL A 48 14.61 17.89 -4.75
N ALA A 49 14.61 19.13 -4.28
CA ALA A 49 15.59 19.65 -3.34
C ALA A 49 15.55 18.90 -2.00
N GLU A 50 14.35 18.59 -1.48
CA GLU A 50 14.19 17.80 -0.25
C GLU A 50 14.65 16.34 -0.42
N ALA A 51 14.34 15.72 -1.56
CA ALA A 51 14.81 14.36 -1.88
C ALA A 51 16.35 14.31 -1.98
N ASN A 52 16.96 15.27 -2.66
CA ASN A 52 18.41 15.36 -2.82
C ASN A 52 19.12 15.67 -1.49
N ALA A 53 18.59 16.62 -0.71
CA ALA A 53 19.15 16.94 0.62
C ALA A 53 19.08 15.72 1.56
N ALA A 54 18.01 14.93 1.50
CA ALA A 54 17.93 13.71 2.30
C ALA A 54 18.84 12.58 1.81
N ALA A 55 19.06 12.47 0.49
CA ALA A 55 20.06 11.55 -0.06
C ALA A 55 21.48 11.90 0.42
N GLU A 56 21.76 13.18 0.69
CA GLU A 56 23.03 13.65 1.24
C GLU A 56 23.15 13.47 2.77
N ILE A 57 22.03 13.50 3.51
CA ILE A 57 22.04 13.59 4.99
C ILE A 57 22.41 12.28 5.69
N ASP A 58 22.11 11.09 5.17
CA ASP A 58 22.65 9.87 5.78
C ASP A 58 22.55 8.61 4.91
N ALA A 59 23.66 8.21 4.27
CA ALA A 59 23.76 6.87 3.67
C ALA A 59 23.81 5.75 4.73
N ARG A 60 23.85 6.06 6.04
CA ARG A 60 24.04 5.10 7.14
C ARG A 60 22.74 4.61 7.79
N GLU A 61 21.65 5.38 7.75
CA GLU A 61 20.34 4.99 8.27
C GLU A 61 19.29 5.08 7.15
N TRP A 62 19.07 3.96 6.47
CA TRP A 62 18.05 3.81 5.43
C TRP A 62 16.96 2.82 5.89
N PRO A 63 15.66 3.15 5.75
CA PRO A 63 15.10 4.41 5.24
C PRO A 63 15.22 5.57 6.25
N PRO A 64 15.24 6.84 5.81
CA PRO A 64 15.32 7.97 6.71
C PRO A 64 14.11 8.05 7.66
N LYS A 65 14.35 8.44 8.91
CA LYS A 65 13.29 8.53 9.92
C LYS A 65 12.20 9.53 9.50
N GLY A 66 10.93 9.08 9.56
CA GLY A 66 9.76 9.90 9.24
C GLY A 66 9.46 10.01 7.74
N TRP A 67 10.15 9.24 6.90
CA TRP A 67 9.76 9.03 5.52
C TRP A 67 8.61 8.05 5.42
N LEU A 68 7.79 8.24 4.40
CA LEU A 68 6.68 7.35 4.08
C LEU A 68 7.10 6.42 2.96
N ARG A 69 6.59 5.19 2.99
CA ARG A 69 6.77 4.26 1.87
C ARG A 69 5.55 4.34 0.98
N LEU A 70 5.76 4.60 -0.31
CA LEU A 70 4.75 4.42 -1.33
C LEU A 70 4.99 3.08 -2.01
N SER A 71 3.95 2.27 -2.15
CA SER A 71 4.04 0.99 -2.84
C SER A 71 2.90 0.81 -3.83
N THR A 72 3.19 0.08 -4.91
CA THR A 72 2.23 -0.34 -5.92
C THR A 72 2.63 -1.70 -6.47
N THR A 73 1.67 -2.41 -7.05
CA THR A 73 1.91 -3.71 -7.68
C THR A 73 1.34 -3.67 -9.08
N VAL A 74 2.22 -3.90 -10.04
CA VAL A 74 1.96 -3.80 -11.47
C VAL A 74 2.00 -5.19 -12.08
N SER A 75 1.00 -5.48 -12.90
CA SER A 75 0.84 -6.80 -13.52
C SER A 75 1.48 -6.90 -14.91
N SER A 76 1.92 -5.76 -15.45
CA SER A 76 2.50 -5.65 -16.79
C SER A 76 3.88 -4.98 -16.77
N GLU A 77 4.78 -5.43 -17.65
CA GLU A 77 6.08 -4.79 -17.85
C GLU A 77 5.92 -3.36 -18.39
N GLU A 78 4.89 -3.11 -19.20
CA GLU A 78 4.61 -1.76 -19.69
C GLU A 78 4.22 -0.81 -18.55
N GLY A 79 3.29 -1.22 -17.68
CA GLY A 79 2.89 -0.45 -16.49
C GLY A 79 4.06 -0.21 -15.55
N LYS A 80 4.89 -1.24 -15.34
CA LYS A 80 6.16 -1.12 -14.60
C LYS A 80 7.05 -0.02 -15.18
N GLN A 81 7.33 -0.05 -16.48
CA GLN A 81 8.20 0.94 -17.12
C GLN A 81 7.61 2.35 -17.10
N LYS A 82 6.28 2.51 -17.20
CA LYS A 82 5.59 3.81 -17.05
C LYS A 82 5.82 4.37 -15.64
N VAL A 83 5.60 3.56 -14.60
CA VAL A 83 5.79 3.98 -13.20
C VAL A 83 7.26 4.31 -12.91
N ILE A 84 8.21 3.48 -13.36
CA ILE A 84 9.65 3.75 -13.20
C ILE A 84 10.01 5.10 -13.82
N ARG A 85 9.58 5.37 -15.07
CA ARG A 85 9.85 6.64 -15.74
C ARG A 85 9.26 7.83 -14.99
N ALA A 86 8.04 7.68 -14.47
CA ALA A 86 7.39 8.73 -13.70
C ALA A 86 8.16 9.05 -12.40
N ILE A 87 8.63 8.03 -11.68
CA ILE A 87 9.41 8.20 -10.44
C ILE A 87 10.79 8.83 -10.73
N MET A 88 11.49 8.30 -11.74
CA MET A 88 12.82 8.82 -12.13
C MET A 88 12.77 10.26 -12.63
N ALA A 89 11.63 10.72 -13.17
CA ALA A 89 11.44 12.11 -13.55
C ALA A 89 11.37 13.08 -12.36
N ILE A 90 11.09 12.59 -11.14
CA ILE A 90 10.99 13.42 -9.93
C ILE A 90 12.36 13.61 -9.29
N SER A 91 13.13 12.53 -9.09
CA SER A 91 14.48 12.64 -8.55
C SER A 91 15.26 11.34 -8.78
N GLU A 92 16.47 11.49 -9.30
CA GLU A 92 17.47 10.42 -9.41
C GLU A 92 17.92 9.88 -8.03
N GLY A 93 17.60 10.60 -6.94
CA GLY A 93 17.95 10.24 -5.56
C GLY A 93 16.93 9.33 -4.86
N LEU A 94 15.75 9.10 -5.43
CA LEU A 94 14.77 8.19 -4.85
C LEU A 94 15.17 6.74 -5.13
N ARG A 95 15.25 5.92 -4.06
CA ARG A 95 15.52 4.49 -4.22
C ARG A 95 14.21 3.76 -4.45
N LEU A 96 14.08 3.20 -5.65
CA LEU A 96 13.01 2.30 -6.03
C LEU A 96 13.43 0.85 -5.73
N GLU A 97 12.63 0.16 -4.94
CA GLU A 97 12.70 -1.27 -4.69
C GLU A 97 11.77 -1.98 -5.67
N GLU A 98 12.31 -3.00 -6.35
CA GLU A 98 11.56 -3.89 -7.22
C GLU A 98 11.59 -5.31 -6.65
N SER A 99 10.41 -5.84 -6.33
CA SER A 99 10.24 -7.23 -5.88
C SER A 99 9.36 -7.97 -6.88
N PRO A 100 9.83 -9.05 -7.52
CA PRO A 100 8.94 -9.95 -8.23
C PRO A 100 8.02 -10.62 -7.21
N VAL A 101 6.71 -10.60 -7.47
CA VAL A 101 5.71 -11.17 -6.58
C VAL A 101 4.67 -11.93 -7.38
N ARG A 102 4.17 -13.02 -6.80
CA ARG A 102 2.94 -13.63 -7.27
C ARG A 102 1.77 -12.94 -6.56
N TRP A 103 0.97 -12.21 -7.34
CA TRP A 103 -0.18 -11.46 -6.83
C TRP A 103 -1.42 -12.37 -6.82
N LEU A 104 -1.88 -12.71 -5.62
CA LEU A 104 -3.02 -13.58 -5.38
C LEU A 104 -4.26 -12.76 -5.02
N ARG A 105 -5.35 -12.99 -5.77
CA ARG A 105 -6.72 -12.59 -5.44
C ARG A 105 -7.58 -13.86 -5.50
N ARG A 106 -8.79 -13.85 -4.93
CA ARG A 106 -9.66 -15.05 -4.97
C ARG A 106 -9.72 -15.67 -6.36
N GLY A 107 -9.28 -16.93 -6.48
CA GLY A 107 -9.33 -17.72 -7.70
C GLY A 107 -8.41 -17.28 -8.84
N THR A 108 -7.53 -16.29 -8.63
CA THR A 108 -6.59 -15.81 -9.67
C THR A 108 -5.23 -15.49 -9.08
N GLY A 109 -4.18 -16.06 -9.66
CA GLY A 109 -2.79 -15.70 -9.41
C GLY A 109 -2.18 -15.14 -10.68
N ALA A 110 -1.46 -14.03 -10.59
CA ALA A 110 -0.71 -13.46 -11.70
C ALA A 110 0.70 -13.09 -11.24
N GLU A 111 1.66 -13.29 -12.14
CA GLU A 111 2.99 -12.69 -11.98
C GLU A 111 2.85 -11.17 -11.99
N ALA A 112 3.49 -10.52 -11.04
CA ALA A 112 3.46 -9.07 -10.90
C ALA A 112 4.81 -8.59 -10.35
N THR A 113 5.02 -7.28 -10.42
CA THR A 113 6.15 -6.63 -9.75
C THR A 113 5.61 -5.65 -8.73
N ARG A 114 6.04 -5.79 -7.48
CA ARG A 114 5.83 -4.74 -6.48
C ARG A 114 6.93 -3.71 -6.63
N LEU A 115 6.52 -2.47 -6.79
CA LEU A 115 7.36 -1.28 -6.81
C LEU A 115 7.15 -0.54 -5.49
N ALA A 116 8.21 -0.31 -4.73
CA ALA A 116 8.14 0.44 -3.50
C ALA A 116 9.23 1.51 -3.43
N LEU A 117 8.89 2.68 -2.92
CA LEU A 117 9.83 3.80 -2.81
C LEU A 117 9.60 4.54 -1.50
N TRP A 118 10.67 5.02 -0.91
CA TRP A 118 10.61 5.88 0.27
C TRP A 118 10.60 7.34 -0.17
N VAL A 119 9.67 8.13 0.36
CA VAL A 119 9.54 9.56 0.05
C VAL A 119 9.40 10.43 1.29
N PRO A 120 9.90 11.67 1.23
CA PRO A 120 9.54 12.68 2.21
C PRO A 120 8.03 12.94 2.20
N PRO A 121 7.38 13.18 3.35
CA PRO A 121 5.94 13.43 3.42
C PRO A 121 5.44 14.57 2.51
N ARG A 122 6.29 15.56 2.22
CA ARG A 122 5.95 16.71 1.36
C ARG A 122 5.88 16.35 -0.13
N SER A 123 6.68 15.38 -0.57
CA SER A 123 6.71 14.92 -1.96
C SER A 123 5.67 13.84 -2.24
N MET A 124 5.07 13.26 -1.19
CA MET A 124 4.13 12.14 -1.28
C MET A 124 2.97 12.41 -2.24
N LEU A 125 2.33 13.59 -2.18
CA LEU A 125 1.21 13.92 -3.07
C LEU A 125 1.64 13.95 -4.54
N LEU A 126 2.74 14.62 -4.85
CA LEU A 126 3.26 14.71 -6.21
C LEU A 126 3.64 13.32 -6.76
N VAL A 127 4.40 12.54 -5.98
CA VAL A 127 4.86 11.21 -6.39
C VAL A 127 3.66 10.28 -6.58
N SER A 128 2.71 10.28 -5.65
CA SER A 128 1.49 9.48 -5.77
C SER A 128 0.63 9.86 -6.98
N SER A 129 0.54 11.15 -7.34
CA SER A 129 -0.16 11.60 -8.55
C SER A 129 0.52 11.08 -9.81
N MET A 130 1.83 11.23 -9.91
CA MET A 130 2.59 10.79 -11.08
C MET A 130 2.58 9.27 -11.23
N MET A 131 2.61 8.52 -10.13
CA MET A 131 2.39 7.07 -10.16
C MET A 131 0.97 6.73 -10.62
N GLY A 132 -0.05 7.49 -10.18
CA GLY A 132 -1.44 7.27 -10.56
C GLY A 132 -1.68 7.51 -12.05
N GLU A 133 -1.13 8.58 -12.60
CA GLU A 133 -1.15 8.91 -14.03
C GLU A 133 -0.42 7.83 -14.86
N ALA A 134 0.72 7.33 -14.36
CA ALA A 134 1.43 6.24 -15.03
C ALA A 134 0.64 4.92 -15.07
N LEU A 135 -0.29 4.75 -14.13
CA LEU A 135 -1.13 3.55 -13.97
C LEU A 135 -2.52 3.69 -14.62
N GLU A 136 -2.80 4.73 -15.41
CA GLU A 136 -4.13 5.03 -15.99
C GLU A 136 -4.89 3.82 -16.57
N ASP A 137 -4.18 2.82 -17.11
CA ASP A 137 -4.75 1.61 -17.72
C ASP A 137 -5.05 0.46 -16.73
N GLU A 138 -4.59 0.57 -15.47
CA GLU A 138 -4.76 -0.40 -14.38
C GLU A 138 -5.48 0.26 -13.18
N MET A 139 -6.21 -0.48 -12.35
CA MET A 139 -6.75 0.09 -11.11
C MET A 139 -5.57 0.49 -10.22
N PRO A 140 -5.34 1.80 -9.94
CA PRO A 140 -4.11 2.25 -9.32
C PRO A 140 -4.05 1.82 -7.87
N MET A 141 -3.27 0.78 -7.61
CA MET A 141 -2.97 0.33 -6.25
C MET A 141 -1.81 1.16 -5.71
N ILE A 142 -2.07 2.37 -5.23
CA ILE A 142 -1.05 3.19 -4.57
C ILE A 142 -1.33 3.18 -3.08
N LEU A 143 -0.41 2.59 -2.34
CA LEU A 143 -0.48 2.43 -0.89
C LEU A 143 0.56 3.30 -0.21
N VAL A 144 0.16 3.89 0.91
CA VAL A 144 1.02 4.67 1.79
C VAL A 144 1.21 3.89 3.08
N GLU A 145 2.44 3.47 3.35
CA GLU A 145 2.83 2.76 4.57
C GLU A 145 3.58 3.69 5.54
N GLY A 146 3.61 3.32 6.82
CA GLY A 146 4.34 4.08 7.85
C GLY A 146 3.64 5.37 8.29
N LEU A 147 2.32 5.45 8.11
CA LEU A 147 1.52 6.55 8.64
C LEU A 147 1.55 6.51 10.17
N ASP A 148 1.87 7.64 10.79
CA ASP A 148 1.72 7.84 12.24
C ASP A 148 0.23 8.09 12.52
N VAL A 149 -0.53 7.00 12.67
CA VAL A 149 -1.96 7.05 12.92
C VAL A 149 -2.19 7.00 14.42
N ASP A 150 -2.49 8.15 15.03
CA ASP A 150 -3.02 8.24 16.39
C ASP A 150 -4.45 7.64 16.42
N GLY A 151 -4.59 6.31 16.39
CA GLY A 151 -5.87 5.61 16.48
C GLY A 151 -6.05 4.40 15.54
N ASP A 152 -7.22 3.76 15.64
CA ASP A 152 -7.63 2.53 14.93
C ASP A 152 -7.59 2.70 13.40
N ALA A 153 -6.44 2.43 12.78
CA ALA A 153 -6.32 2.36 11.33
C ALA A 153 -7.32 1.34 10.77
N GLN A 154 -8.01 1.70 9.68
CA GLN A 154 -9.03 0.83 9.07
C GLN A 154 -8.41 -0.25 8.18
N PHE A 155 -7.21 -0.01 7.63
CA PHE A 155 -6.55 -0.89 6.65
C PHE A 155 -5.14 -1.23 7.10
N PHE A 156 -4.72 -2.46 6.80
CA PHE A 156 -3.44 -3.00 7.22
C PHE A 156 -2.75 -3.81 6.13
N ARG A 157 -1.43 -3.71 6.13
CA ARG A 157 -0.48 -4.57 5.43
C ARG A 157 0.13 -5.51 6.46
N GLY A 158 -0.04 -6.82 6.27
CA GLY A 158 0.53 -7.84 7.15
C GLY A 158 1.68 -8.57 6.47
N ALA A 159 2.89 -8.49 7.00
CA ALA A 159 4.04 -9.25 6.50
C ALA A 159 4.12 -10.59 7.25
N LEU A 160 3.69 -11.66 6.59
CA LEU A 160 3.72 -13.03 7.08
C LEU A 160 5.06 -13.69 6.74
N THR A 161 5.70 -14.28 7.75
CA THR A 161 7.02 -14.92 7.66
C THR A 161 7.07 -16.20 8.49
N GLY A 162 8.14 -17.00 8.31
CA GLY A 162 8.42 -18.15 9.17
C GLY A 162 7.98 -19.53 8.65
N ALA A 163 7.71 -19.66 7.35
CA ALA A 163 7.37 -20.93 6.70
C ALA A 163 7.98 -21.06 5.29
N THR A 164 7.88 -22.24 4.71
CA THR A 164 8.30 -22.50 3.32
C THR A 164 7.38 -21.78 2.32
N SER A 165 7.84 -21.59 1.08
CA SER A 165 7.04 -20.96 0.02
C SER A 165 5.71 -21.71 -0.25
N GLU A 166 5.73 -23.04 -0.17
CA GLU A 166 4.54 -23.88 -0.34
C GLU A 166 3.55 -23.71 0.82
N GLU A 167 4.04 -23.75 2.06
CA GLU A 167 3.21 -23.51 3.26
C GLU A 167 2.64 -22.08 3.31
N LEU A 168 3.42 -21.08 2.89
CA LEU A 168 2.96 -19.70 2.76
C LEU A 168 1.87 -19.59 1.70
N THR A 169 2.05 -20.22 0.55
CA THR A 169 1.04 -20.23 -0.52
C THR A 169 -0.25 -20.87 -0.03
N SER A 170 -0.17 -22.08 0.55
CA SER A 170 -1.36 -22.78 1.05
C SER A 170 -2.07 -21.97 2.15
N THR A 171 -1.32 -21.43 3.11
CA THR A 171 -1.87 -20.58 4.17
C THR A 171 -2.58 -19.35 3.60
N THR A 172 -1.94 -18.65 2.67
CA THR A 172 -2.50 -17.42 2.10
C THR A 172 -3.75 -17.65 1.26
N GLU A 173 -3.81 -18.77 0.52
CA GLU A 173 -5.02 -19.19 -0.18
C GLU A 173 -6.19 -19.44 0.79
N ARG A 174 -5.94 -20.11 1.92
CA ARG A 174 -6.95 -20.35 2.96
C ARG A 174 -7.45 -19.04 3.59
N LEU A 175 -6.55 -18.09 3.85
CA LEU A 175 -6.91 -16.77 4.37
C LEU A 175 -7.75 -15.95 3.38
N LEU A 176 -7.46 -16.06 2.07
CA LEU A 176 -8.26 -15.44 1.01
C LEU A 176 -9.64 -16.09 0.86
N GLU A 177 -9.72 -17.42 0.95
CA GLU A 177 -10.97 -18.19 0.91
C GLU A 177 -11.87 -17.85 2.11
N ALA A 178 -11.30 -17.79 3.30
CA ALA A 178 -11.98 -17.37 4.54
C ALA A 178 -12.34 -15.87 4.57
N ARG A 179 -11.95 -15.11 3.53
CA ARG A 179 -12.18 -13.66 3.42
C ARG A 179 -11.54 -12.84 4.54
N LEU A 180 -10.45 -13.34 5.13
CA LEU A 180 -9.71 -12.63 6.17
C LEU A 180 -8.77 -11.57 5.58
N CYS A 181 -8.50 -11.65 4.29
CA CYS A 181 -7.80 -10.63 3.51
C CYS A 181 -8.38 -10.55 2.09
N ALA A 182 -8.12 -9.43 1.41
CA ALA A 182 -8.59 -9.18 0.05
C ALA A 182 -7.57 -9.64 -1.01
N ALA A 183 -6.28 -9.47 -0.73
CA ALA A 183 -5.18 -9.80 -1.62
C ALA A 183 -3.93 -10.22 -0.85
N VAL A 184 -3.05 -10.95 -1.54
CA VAL A 184 -1.74 -11.34 -1.03
C VAL A 184 -0.66 -11.19 -2.11
N GLU A 185 0.48 -10.62 -1.75
CA GLU A 185 1.74 -10.69 -2.52
C GLU A 185 2.59 -11.81 -1.97
N VAL A 186 2.91 -12.82 -2.76
CA VAL A 186 3.87 -13.85 -2.35
C VAL A 186 5.23 -13.54 -2.97
N GLU A 187 6.22 -13.26 -2.13
CA GLU A 187 7.61 -13.04 -2.54
C GLU A 187 8.41 -14.31 -2.25
N GLU A 188 8.40 -15.23 -3.21
CA GLU A 188 8.92 -16.59 -3.03
C GLU A 188 10.41 -16.63 -2.66
N ALA A 189 11.21 -15.73 -3.25
CA ALA A 189 12.63 -15.62 -2.97
C ALA A 189 12.94 -15.17 -1.53
N ALA A 190 12.04 -14.36 -0.95
CA ALA A 190 12.18 -13.87 0.42
C ALA A 190 11.52 -14.80 1.45
N GLY A 191 10.71 -15.77 1.00
CA GLY A 191 9.90 -16.59 1.91
C GLY A 191 8.94 -15.73 2.73
N THR A 192 8.33 -14.73 2.09
CA THR A 192 7.38 -13.82 2.75
C THR A 192 6.10 -13.70 1.95
N ALA A 193 4.99 -13.47 2.65
CA ALA A 193 3.73 -13.12 2.04
C ALA A 193 3.18 -11.84 2.66
N VAL A 194 2.64 -10.96 1.83
CA VAL A 194 2.14 -9.65 2.27
C VAL A 194 0.64 -9.58 2.05
N LEU A 195 -0.11 -9.48 3.14
CA LEU A 195 -1.57 -9.51 3.15
C LEU A 195 -2.14 -8.11 3.19
N HIS A 196 -3.19 -7.85 2.41
CA HIS A 196 -3.89 -6.58 2.38
C HIS A 196 -5.31 -6.80 2.94
N THR A 197 -5.62 -6.14 4.05
CA THR A 197 -6.85 -6.41 4.80
C THR A 197 -7.38 -5.19 5.55
N THR A 198 -8.58 -5.32 6.13
CA THR A 198 -9.20 -4.34 7.03
C THR A 198 -8.85 -4.59 8.49
N ALA A 199 -9.25 -3.71 9.40
CA ALA A 199 -9.10 -3.90 10.84
C ALA A 199 -9.81 -5.16 11.37
N ALA A 200 -10.99 -5.48 10.83
CA ALA A 200 -11.71 -6.70 11.17
C ALA A 200 -10.97 -7.93 10.63
N GLY A 201 -10.55 -7.89 9.36
CA GLY A 201 -9.79 -8.98 8.76
C GLY A 201 -8.45 -9.22 9.47
N ARG A 202 -7.74 -8.18 9.90
CA ARG A 202 -6.55 -8.28 10.76
C ARG A 202 -6.81 -9.11 12.02
N LYS A 203 -7.89 -8.80 12.77
CA LYS A 203 -8.25 -9.56 13.97
C LYS A 203 -8.53 -11.03 13.66
N GLY A 204 -9.25 -11.27 12.56
CA GLY A 204 -9.53 -12.62 12.09
C GLY A 204 -8.26 -13.39 11.67
N VAL A 205 -7.30 -12.74 11.00
CA VAL A 205 -5.99 -13.33 10.67
C VAL A 205 -5.21 -13.65 11.96
N GLU A 206 -5.15 -12.74 12.92
CA GLU A 206 -4.46 -12.97 14.21
C GLU A 206 -5.09 -14.14 14.99
N ALA A 207 -6.42 -14.23 15.02
CA ALA A 207 -7.15 -15.34 15.62
C ALA A 207 -6.86 -16.66 14.89
N TRP A 208 -6.94 -16.66 13.56
CA TRP A 208 -6.63 -17.82 12.73
C TRP A 208 -5.19 -18.30 12.94
N LEU A 209 -4.21 -17.38 12.96
CA LEU A 209 -2.80 -17.74 13.18
C LEU A 209 -2.56 -18.34 14.56
N LYS A 210 -3.31 -17.93 15.58
CA LYS A 210 -3.20 -18.51 16.92
C LYS A 210 -3.72 -19.95 16.97
N GLU A 211 -4.74 -20.27 16.19
CA GLU A 211 -5.36 -21.61 16.16
C GLU A 211 -4.67 -22.56 15.19
N GLU A 212 -4.27 -22.05 14.02
CA GLU A 212 -3.81 -22.84 12.88
C GLU A 212 -2.44 -22.43 12.32
N GLY A 213 -1.92 -21.26 12.71
CA GLY A 213 -0.74 -20.65 12.09
C GLY A 213 0.61 -21.29 12.43
N GLY A 214 0.64 -22.24 13.37
CA GLY A 214 1.87 -22.97 13.71
C GLY A 214 3.02 -22.05 14.14
N SER A 215 4.10 -22.02 13.34
CA SER A 215 5.29 -21.18 13.57
C SER A 215 5.27 -19.83 12.84
N LEU A 216 4.17 -19.50 12.15
CA LEU A 216 4.07 -18.27 11.39
C LEU A 216 4.00 -17.04 12.31
N SER A 217 4.68 -15.98 11.89
CA SER A 217 4.61 -14.65 12.51
C SER A 217 4.12 -13.63 11.50
N ILE A 218 3.36 -12.64 11.98
CA ILE A 218 2.86 -11.54 11.16
C ILE A 218 3.16 -10.19 11.79
N ASP A 219 3.72 -9.29 10.99
CA ASP A 219 3.96 -7.90 11.37
C ASP A 219 3.00 -6.98 10.63
N TRP A 220 2.25 -6.16 11.39
CA TRP A 220 1.23 -5.27 10.83
C TRP A 220 1.73 -3.84 10.66
N THR A 221 1.47 -3.28 9.48
CA THR A 221 1.69 -1.85 9.17
C THR A 221 0.37 -1.23 8.76
N ALA A 222 0.02 -0.08 9.33
CA ALA A 222 -1.17 0.67 8.93
C ALA A 222 -1.04 1.16 7.48
N LEU A 223 -2.14 1.08 6.73
CA LEU A 223 -2.22 1.50 5.34
C LEU A 223 -3.15 2.70 5.16
N GLY A 224 -2.72 3.64 4.32
CA GLY A 224 -3.58 4.56 3.59
C GLY A 224 -3.34 4.45 2.10
N GLY A 225 -3.94 5.33 1.30
CA GLY A 225 -3.69 5.39 -0.14
C GLY A 225 -4.93 5.59 -0.98
N ASN A 226 -4.92 5.01 -2.18
CA ASN A 226 -5.98 5.15 -3.16
C ASN A 226 -7.34 4.65 -2.60
N SER A 227 -8.34 5.53 -2.56
CA SER A 227 -9.64 5.23 -1.95
C SER A 227 -10.43 4.16 -2.68
N GLU A 228 -10.31 4.07 -4.01
CA GLU A 228 -11.00 3.04 -4.81
C GLU A 228 -10.44 1.66 -4.48
N TYR A 229 -9.11 1.54 -4.41
CA TYR A 229 -8.44 0.32 -3.99
C TYR A 229 -8.81 -0.08 -2.56
N LEU A 230 -8.79 0.86 -1.61
CA LEU A 230 -9.14 0.57 -0.22
C LEU A 230 -10.62 0.19 -0.05
N SER A 231 -11.52 0.81 -0.82
CA SER A 231 -12.93 0.41 -0.88
C SER A 231 -13.10 -1.00 -1.43
N TRP A 232 -12.29 -1.38 -2.43
CA TRP A 232 -12.25 -2.76 -2.93
C TRP A 232 -11.74 -3.74 -1.86
N VAL A 233 -10.68 -3.40 -1.11
CA VAL A 233 -10.17 -4.21 0.01
C VAL A 233 -11.28 -4.45 1.04
N GLU A 234 -12.02 -3.40 1.38
CA GLU A 234 -13.15 -3.49 2.32
C GLU A 234 -14.28 -4.39 1.79
N ALA A 235 -14.63 -4.29 0.51
CA ALA A 235 -15.66 -5.13 -0.09
C ALA A 235 -15.27 -6.61 -0.16
N GLU A 236 -13.99 -6.90 -0.36
CA GLU A 236 -13.49 -8.27 -0.46
C GLU A 236 -13.27 -8.94 0.89
N THR A 237 -12.95 -8.17 1.93
CA THR A 237 -12.72 -8.67 3.29
C THR A 237 -14.04 -8.84 4.04
N ALA A 238 -14.19 -9.90 4.84
CA ALA A 238 -15.38 -10.06 5.69
C ALA A 238 -15.45 -8.93 6.73
N GLN A 239 -16.63 -8.32 6.88
CA GLN A 239 -16.85 -7.24 7.84
C GLN A 239 -17.06 -7.76 9.28
N ASP A 240 -17.47 -9.03 9.42
CA ASP A 240 -17.77 -9.70 10.69
C ASP A 240 -16.82 -10.89 10.93
N ALA A 241 -15.52 -10.71 10.65
CA ALA A 241 -14.54 -11.74 10.99
C ALA A 241 -14.59 -12.00 12.52
N PRO A 242 -14.66 -13.27 12.96
CA PRO A 242 -14.88 -13.66 14.35
C PRO A 242 -13.78 -13.17 15.31
#